data_AF-A0A1Y2AXW5-F1
#
_entry.id   AF-A0A1Y2AXW5-F1
#
_cell.length_a   1.000
_cell.length_b   1.000
_cell.length_c   1.000
_cell.angle_alpha   90.00
_cell.angle_beta   90.00
_cell.angle_gamma   90.00
#
_symmetry.space_group_name_H-M   'P 1'
#
loop_
_entity.id
_entity.type
_entity.pdbx_description
1 polymer ?
#
loop_
_entity_poly.entity_id
_entity_poly.type
_entity_poly.pdbx_seq_one_letter_code
_entity_poly.pdbx_strand_id
1 'polypeptide(L)'
;MRKYFALLSALLSAYSATAEFSCWAERLGYPCCSANNQKIYAHDNDGDWGYNWKTNEWCGISKYDERTNDEVCWSEQLGYPCCQGCTVFETDADGSWGYESNHWCGIQSYCKETGATEPEVNPNEYPTDIFKVEDERIYNFDESYVFDGSQATNVTFNKDGSVTYIASAAGSGGGVVFYIKKDKSVINLSNYDSVDIELVYSPVNGKWNPEAKAPSFGFRVYSRDATGFWSGFEDVEYFGEESGKYYGTLTKNVKFTDEIKAKIIENCSYDDMIGFTLKFNAYETGNDDLDELKVQIKKVQFNKIEGTPEDKFTDDGLTEEQRGSVEHVEYESHDYVTGDETEVYNKPAWVYLPAGYDANDKDTKYPLVILMHGYGMTEDSWGLTDKSSGGRIKSMMDRGMAKSKDEEDYVEKFILVVPTGLASKDYRNNNDYNYTDPWYAFGGELRNDLIPFMRSKYNIKDGRENVAMAGLSMGAEETLNLGIGECLDLISYFGAFSFPFGETMIEKAEKAFPDKSLTIKTLYTICGDNDSIAYDKYGDAVEKMSKWDRVEDGKFKSEIYVGGTHDFPVWFRGFEHFIPLLFKN
;
A
#
# COMPACT_ATOMS: atom_id res chain seq x y z
N MET A 1 10.27 -4.41 58.26
CA MET A 1 10.57 -5.54 59.17
C MET A 1 12.04 -5.95 59.07
N ARG A 2 12.98 -5.02 59.29
CA ARG A 2 14.42 -5.31 59.38
C ARG A 2 14.83 -5.20 60.83
N LYS A 3 14.90 -6.36 61.48
CA LYS A 3 15.64 -6.70 62.70
C LYS A 3 14.99 -7.96 63.24
N TYR A 4 15.63 -9.10 63.07
CA TYR A 4 15.77 -10.18 64.04
C TYR A 4 16.45 -11.36 63.34
N PHE A 5 17.51 -11.84 63.97
CA PHE A 5 18.26 -13.09 63.77
C PHE A 5 19.69 -12.94 63.20
N ALA A 6 20.62 -12.84 64.14
CA ALA A 6 21.98 -13.35 64.01
C ALA A 6 22.11 -14.61 64.89
N LEU A 7 22.97 -15.53 64.44
CA LEU A 7 23.51 -16.74 65.08
C LEU A 7 22.66 -18.03 65.05
N LEU A 8 23.00 -18.97 64.17
CA LEU A 8 23.72 -20.20 64.57
C LEU A 8 24.33 -20.91 63.34
N SER A 9 25.59 -21.31 63.52
CA SER A 9 26.51 -21.85 62.52
C SER A 9 26.51 -23.39 62.43
N ALA A 10 26.90 -23.86 61.24
CA ALA A 10 27.62 -25.10 60.92
C ALA A 10 26.81 -26.39 60.66
N LEU A 11 26.79 -26.84 59.40
CA LEU A 11 27.55 -28.00 58.90
C LEU A 11 27.14 -28.34 57.46
N LEU A 12 28.09 -28.27 56.52
CA LEU A 12 28.37 -29.19 55.40
C LEU A 12 29.42 -28.48 54.52
N SER A 13 30.71 -28.78 54.74
CA SER A 13 31.48 -29.77 53.97
C SER A 13 31.86 -29.28 52.58
N ALA A 14 33.16 -29.00 52.44
CA ALA A 14 33.97 -28.99 51.23
C ALA A 14 33.26 -29.33 49.91
N TYR A 15 33.22 -28.37 49.00
CA TYR A 15 33.58 -28.58 47.60
C TYR A 15 33.98 -27.23 47.00
N SER A 16 35.28 -26.96 46.93
CA SER A 16 35.81 -26.04 45.92
C SER A 16 35.79 -26.81 44.60
N ALA A 17 34.72 -26.67 43.84
CA ALA A 17 34.78 -26.86 42.41
C ALA A 17 34.44 -25.50 41.82
N THR A 18 35.43 -24.83 41.24
CA THR A 18 35.19 -23.77 40.25
C THR A 18 34.35 -24.42 39.17
N ALA A 19 33.06 -24.08 39.09
CA ALA A 19 32.23 -24.51 37.98
C ALA A 19 32.78 -23.80 36.73
N GLU A 20 33.45 -24.54 35.85
CA GLU A 20 33.80 -24.02 34.53
C GLU A 20 32.49 -23.81 33.75
N PHE A 21 32.04 -22.55 33.69
CA PHE A 21 30.93 -22.17 32.83
C PHE A 21 31.37 -22.20 31.37
N SER A 22 30.56 -22.81 30.51
CA SER A 22 30.89 -22.95 29.09
C SER A 22 30.63 -21.66 28.30
N CYS A 23 29.78 -20.78 28.81
CA CYS A 23 29.56 -19.41 28.35
C CYS A 23 29.13 -18.52 29.53
N TRP A 24 29.11 -17.21 29.31
CA TRP A 24 28.82 -16.26 30.38
C TRP A 24 27.40 -16.38 30.98
N ALA A 25 26.39 -16.78 30.19
CA ALA A 25 24.98 -16.77 30.58
C ALA A 25 24.58 -17.88 31.58
N GLU A 26 25.35 -18.96 31.68
CA GLU A 26 25.11 -20.03 32.66
C GLU A 26 25.17 -19.52 34.10
N ARG A 27 25.94 -18.46 34.36
CA ARG A 27 25.99 -17.80 35.68
C ARG A 27 24.66 -17.16 36.07
N LEU A 28 23.89 -16.70 35.08
CA LEU A 28 22.59 -16.08 35.25
C LEU A 28 21.44 -17.11 35.21
N GLY A 29 21.77 -18.40 35.11
CA GLY A 29 20.80 -19.50 35.03
C GLY A 29 20.27 -19.78 33.63
N TYR A 30 20.88 -19.23 32.59
CA TYR A 30 20.50 -19.46 31.19
C TYR A 30 21.48 -20.40 30.48
N PRO A 31 21.02 -21.25 29.56
CA PRO A 31 21.89 -22.18 28.83
C PRO A 31 22.83 -21.44 27.86
N CYS A 32 23.91 -22.08 27.44
CA CYS A 32 24.71 -21.60 26.31
C CYS A 32 24.05 -21.92 24.98
N CYS A 33 24.22 -21.04 24.00
CA CYS A 33 23.69 -21.28 22.67
C CYS A 33 24.40 -22.46 22.00
N SER A 34 23.63 -23.30 21.31
CA SER A 34 24.19 -24.40 20.52
C SER A 34 25.17 -23.86 19.47
N ALA A 35 26.18 -24.64 19.08
CA ALA A 35 27.16 -24.22 18.07
C ALA A 35 26.55 -23.79 16.71
N ASN A 36 25.33 -24.22 16.40
CA ASN A 36 24.58 -23.84 15.19
C ASN A 36 23.72 -22.57 15.35
N ASN A 37 23.68 -21.99 16.56
CA ASN A 37 22.96 -20.76 16.87
C ASN A 37 23.94 -19.70 17.40
N GLN A 38 24.62 -19.02 16.47
CA GLN A 38 25.55 -17.92 16.77
C GLN A 38 24.99 -16.54 16.37
N LYS A 39 23.69 -16.46 16.07
CA LYS A 39 23.04 -15.19 15.71
C LYS A 39 22.76 -14.40 16.98
N ILE A 40 23.32 -13.20 17.07
CA ILE A 40 23.16 -12.28 18.20
C ILE A 40 21.81 -11.57 18.07
N TYR A 41 20.98 -11.66 19.10
CA TYR A 41 19.67 -11.01 19.18
C TYR A 41 19.65 -9.84 20.17
N ALA A 42 20.51 -9.91 21.19
CA ALA A 42 20.71 -8.83 22.14
C ALA A 42 22.17 -8.85 22.62
N HIS A 43 22.67 -7.71 23.06
CA HIS A 43 23.98 -7.55 23.68
C HIS A 43 23.80 -6.71 24.93
N ASP A 44 24.39 -7.16 26.04
CA ASP A 44 24.46 -6.39 27.27
C ASP A 44 25.89 -6.39 27.83
N ASN A 45 26.07 -5.80 29.01
CA ASN A 45 27.36 -5.68 29.66
C ASN A 45 27.96 -7.03 30.08
N ASP A 46 27.16 -8.09 30.09
CA ASP A 46 27.56 -9.44 30.47
C ASP A 46 27.94 -10.29 29.23
N GLY A 47 27.31 -10.06 28.07
CA GLY A 47 27.79 -10.50 26.76
C GLY A 47 26.72 -10.60 25.66
N ASP A 48 27.01 -11.35 24.60
CA ASP A 48 26.07 -11.57 23.49
C ASP A 48 25.05 -12.66 23.83
N TRP A 49 23.78 -12.35 23.57
CA TRP A 49 22.65 -13.26 23.71
C TRP A 49 22.16 -13.79 22.37
N GLY A 50 21.87 -15.08 22.34
CA GLY A 50 21.07 -15.73 21.32
C GLY A 50 19.69 -16.13 21.85
N TYR A 51 18.77 -16.46 20.94
CA TYR A 51 17.44 -16.96 21.31
C TYR A 51 17.15 -18.28 20.59
N ASN A 52 16.70 -19.28 21.34
CA ASN A 52 16.33 -20.60 20.80
C ASN A 52 14.81 -20.68 20.57
N TRP A 53 14.38 -20.41 19.34
CA TRP A 53 12.97 -20.47 18.93
C TRP A 53 12.32 -21.85 19.06
N LYS A 54 13.09 -22.93 19.25
CA LYS A 54 12.55 -24.28 19.46
C LYS A 54 12.22 -24.57 20.92
N THR A 55 12.99 -24.00 21.86
CA THR A 55 12.75 -24.17 23.31
C THR A 55 12.15 -22.93 23.96
N ASN A 56 12.06 -21.82 23.22
CA ASN A 56 11.54 -20.53 23.66
C ASN A 56 12.35 -19.90 24.81
N GLU A 57 13.68 -20.10 24.80
CA GLU A 57 14.59 -19.71 25.87
C GLU A 57 15.76 -18.86 25.33
N TRP A 58 16.21 -17.89 26.14
CA TRP A 58 17.43 -17.12 25.91
C TRP A 58 18.68 -17.95 26.21
N CYS A 59 19.76 -17.71 25.47
CA CYS A 59 21.03 -18.40 25.64
C CYS A 59 22.25 -17.49 25.44
N GLY A 60 23.39 -17.79 26.07
CA GLY A 60 24.63 -17.01 25.92
C GLY A 60 25.52 -17.48 24.76
N ILE A 61 26.03 -16.56 23.95
CA ILE A 61 26.89 -16.84 22.80
C ILE A 61 28.37 -16.64 23.14
N SER A 62 28.74 -15.54 23.80
CA SER A 62 30.15 -15.20 24.04
C SER A 62 30.81 -16.15 25.05
N LYS A 63 32.12 -16.40 24.89
CA LYS A 63 32.86 -17.24 25.84
C LYS A 63 32.94 -16.56 27.20
N TYR A 64 32.93 -17.37 28.25
CA TYR A 64 33.21 -16.90 29.60
C TYR A 64 34.67 -16.45 29.68
N ASP A 65 34.88 -15.16 29.94
CA ASP A 65 36.19 -14.61 30.30
C ASP A 65 36.17 -14.31 31.81
N GLU A 66 37.18 -14.80 32.53
CA GLU A 66 37.29 -14.56 33.98
C GLU A 66 37.60 -13.08 34.21
N ARG A 67 36.57 -12.30 34.55
CA ARG A 67 36.73 -10.90 34.93
C ARG A 67 37.26 -10.83 36.36
N THR A 68 38.34 -10.09 36.57
CA THR A 68 38.90 -9.84 37.91
C THR A 68 38.04 -8.83 38.64
N ASN A 69 37.53 -9.20 39.82
CA ASN A 69 36.83 -8.29 40.73
C ASN A 69 37.72 -7.12 41.15
N ASP A 70 37.08 -6.04 41.58
CA ASP A 70 37.77 -4.92 42.22
C ASP A 70 38.56 -5.43 43.44
N GLU A 71 39.78 -4.93 43.66
CA GLU A 71 40.63 -5.37 44.79
C GLU A 71 39.94 -5.20 46.16
N VAL A 72 39.02 -4.24 46.25
CA VAL A 72 38.14 -4.03 47.42
C VAL A 72 36.74 -3.73 46.91
N CYS A 73 35.83 -4.65 47.18
CA CYS A 73 34.45 -4.54 46.79
C CYS A 73 33.63 -3.84 47.89
N TRP A 74 32.96 -2.75 47.52
CA TRP A 74 32.32 -1.86 48.48
C TRP A 74 31.18 -2.54 49.26
N SER A 75 30.47 -3.50 48.66
CA SER A 75 29.35 -4.18 49.32
C SER A 75 29.79 -5.18 50.40
N GLU A 76 31.05 -5.65 50.36
CA GLU A 76 31.56 -6.61 51.35
C GLU A 76 31.60 -6.01 52.76
N GLN A 77 31.87 -4.70 52.86
CA GLN A 77 31.84 -3.98 54.13
C GLN A 77 30.44 -3.89 54.74
N LEU A 78 29.40 -4.08 53.91
CA LEU A 78 27.99 -4.11 54.29
C LEU A 78 27.48 -5.55 54.49
N GLY A 79 28.34 -6.56 54.30
CA GLY A 79 28.02 -7.97 54.47
C GLY A 79 27.47 -8.68 53.22
N TYR A 80 27.64 -8.10 52.03
CA TYR A 80 27.14 -8.66 50.77
C TYR A 80 28.30 -8.91 49.79
N PRO A 81 28.28 -10.04 49.04
CA PRO A 81 29.34 -10.37 48.09
C PRO A 81 29.36 -9.41 46.89
N CYS A 82 30.37 -9.55 46.05
CA CYS A 82 30.53 -8.78 44.82
C CYS A 82 29.78 -9.42 43.68
N CYS A 83 29.10 -8.62 42.85
CA CYS A 83 28.47 -9.15 41.65
C CYS A 83 29.55 -9.56 40.65
N GLN A 84 29.31 -10.67 39.97
CA GLN A 84 30.14 -11.11 38.86
C GLN A 84 29.59 -10.62 37.51
N GLY A 85 28.32 -10.21 37.47
CA GLY A 85 27.69 -9.53 36.36
C GLY A 85 27.47 -8.04 36.62
N CYS A 86 26.99 -7.36 35.58
CA CYS A 86 26.85 -5.91 35.53
C CYS A 86 25.39 -5.42 35.56
N THR A 87 24.44 -6.33 35.75
CA THR A 87 23.01 -6.01 35.81
C THR A 87 22.64 -5.35 37.14
N VAL A 88 22.27 -4.07 37.10
CA VAL A 88 21.86 -3.29 38.28
C VAL A 88 20.37 -3.46 38.55
N PHE A 89 20.00 -3.94 39.74
CA PHE A 89 18.61 -4.06 40.20
C PHE A 89 18.17 -2.87 41.04
N GLU A 90 19.08 -2.27 41.80
CA GLU A 90 18.79 -1.10 42.65
C GLU A 90 20.06 -0.25 42.80
N THR A 91 19.94 1.04 43.06
CA THR A 91 21.10 1.89 43.40
C THR A 91 20.72 2.79 44.57
N ASP A 92 21.55 2.80 45.61
CA ASP A 92 21.35 3.61 46.80
C ASP A 92 22.59 4.45 47.12
N ALA A 93 22.66 4.98 48.35
CA ALA A 93 23.76 5.84 48.79
C ALA A 93 25.10 5.08 48.93
N ASP A 94 25.06 3.75 49.02
CA ASP A 94 26.24 2.91 49.21
C ASP A 94 26.81 2.42 47.87
N GLY A 95 25.94 2.16 46.88
CA GLY A 95 26.36 1.82 45.52
C GLY A 95 25.25 1.19 44.65
N SER A 96 25.64 0.66 43.49
CA SER A 96 24.73 -0.04 42.58
C SER A 96 24.68 -1.52 42.91
N TRP A 97 23.50 -2.03 43.26
CA TRP A 97 23.28 -3.40 43.70
C TRP A 97 22.81 -4.30 42.55
N GLY A 98 23.36 -5.51 42.48
CA GLY A 98 22.88 -6.60 41.64
C GLY A 98 22.24 -7.71 42.46
N TYR A 99 21.53 -8.62 41.79
CA TYR A 99 20.91 -9.79 42.41
C TYR A 99 21.27 -11.04 41.62
N GLU A 100 22.19 -11.85 42.16
CA GLU A 100 22.75 -13.03 41.51
C GLU A 100 22.72 -14.19 42.50
N SER A 101 22.53 -15.43 42.03
CA SER A 101 22.54 -16.64 42.89
C SER A 101 21.67 -16.53 44.16
N ASN A 102 20.48 -15.92 44.05
CA ASN A 102 19.53 -15.66 45.14
C ASN A 102 20.05 -14.77 46.29
N HIS A 103 21.07 -13.94 46.07
CA HIS A 103 21.54 -12.96 47.04
C HIS A 103 21.79 -11.58 46.40
N TRP A 104 21.67 -10.54 47.21
CA TRP A 104 22.12 -9.20 46.82
C TRP A 104 23.65 -9.13 46.80
N CYS A 105 24.20 -8.42 45.82
CA CYS A 105 25.63 -8.22 45.65
C CYS A 105 25.94 -6.78 45.20
N GLY A 106 27.18 -6.32 45.37
CA GLY A 106 27.62 -5.00 44.90
C GLY A 106 28.22 -5.04 43.50
N ILE A 107 27.70 -4.21 42.59
CA ILE A 107 28.19 -4.09 41.21
C ILE A 107 29.61 -3.53 41.19
N GLN A 108 30.46 -4.15 40.37
CA GLN A 108 31.88 -3.88 40.29
C GLN A 108 32.20 -2.71 39.35
N SER A 109 33.35 -2.08 39.54
CA SER A 109 33.75 -0.88 38.80
C SER A 109 33.97 -1.13 37.31
N TYR A 110 34.36 -2.34 36.90
CA TYR A 110 34.50 -2.71 35.49
C TYR A 110 33.18 -2.62 34.71
N CYS A 111 32.03 -2.63 35.39
CA CYS A 111 30.73 -2.42 34.77
C CYS A 111 30.49 -0.95 34.34
N LYS A 112 31.42 -0.04 34.65
CA LYS A 112 31.36 1.38 34.29
C LYS A 112 32.26 1.75 33.11
N GLU A 113 33.10 0.84 32.62
CA GLU A 113 33.94 1.06 31.44
C GLU A 113 33.30 0.45 30.19
N THR A 114 32.24 1.08 29.70
CA THR A 114 31.88 1.22 28.27
C THR A 114 30.55 1.96 28.17
N GLY A 115 30.51 3.01 27.35
CA GLY A 115 29.26 3.66 26.95
C GLY A 115 28.92 4.91 27.75
N ALA A 116 29.33 6.06 27.23
CA ALA A 116 28.68 7.32 27.50
C ALA A 116 27.16 7.18 27.28
N THR A 117 26.40 7.81 28.15
CA THR A 117 24.95 7.99 28.10
C THR A 117 24.46 8.39 26.70
N GLU A 118 23.68 7.53 26.06
CA GLU A 118 22.49 7.99 25.33
C GLU A 118 21.27 7.80 26.25
N PRO A 119 20.32 8.74 26.29
CA PRO A 119 19.13 8.62 27.12
C PRO A 119 18.32 7.39 26.69
N GLU A 120 17.67 6.72 27.65
CA GLU A 120 16.63 5.73 27.36
C GLU A 120 15.59 6.35 26.41
N VAL A 121 15.64 5.97 25.14
CA VAL A 121 14.67 6.41 24.13
C VAL A 121 13.37 5.70 24.46
N ASN A 122 12.38 6.46 24.91
CA ASN A 122 10.99 6.02 24.87
C ASN A 122 10.72 5.55 23.43
N PRO A 123 10.36 4.29 23.17
CA PRO A 123 10.24 3.76 21.81
C PRO A 123 9.17 4.48 20.98
N ASN A 124 8.35 5.34 21.61
CA ASN A 124 7.33 6.17 20.98
C ASN A 124 7.69 7.66 20.93
N GLU A 125 8.92 8.05 21.26
CA GLU A 125 9.38 9.43 21.25
C GLU A 125 10.54 9.61 20.27
N TYR A 126 10.23 10.26 19.16
CA TYR A 126 11.16 10.53 18.07
C TYR A 126 11.55 12.01 18.06
N PRO A 127 12.78 12.35 17.63
CA PRO A 127 13.25 13.73 17.63
C PRO A 127 12.45 14.56 16.63
N THR A 128 11.95 15.70 17.10
CA THR A 128 11.16 16.66 16.32
C THR A 128 11.97 17.88 15.89
N ASP A 129 13.13 18.11 16.51
CA ASP A 129 14.04 19.24 16.28
C ASP A 129 14.92 19.07 15.03
N ILE A 130 14.92 17.89 14.42
CA ILE A 130 15.61 17.60 13.16
C ILE A 130 14.98 18.31 11.95
N PHE A 131 13.72 18.75 12.06
CA PHE A 131 12.99 19.50 11.02
C PHE A 131 13.37 20.98 11.04
N LYS A 132 14.63 21.29 10.72
CA LYS A 132 15.14 22.66 10.64
C LYS A 132 14.55 23.38 9.42
N VAL A 133 14.11 24.61 9.63
CA VAL A 133 13.65 25.53 8.59
C VAL A 133 14.59 26.70 8.57
N GLU A 134 15.16 26.99 7.41
CA GLU A 134 16.07 28.12 7.24
C GLU A 134 15.29 29.44 7.04
N ASP A 135 15.90 30.57 7.43
CA ASP A 135 15.27 31.89 7.24
C ASP A 135 15.39 32.41 5.81
N GLU A 136 16.33 31.86 5.02
CA GLU A 136 16.56 32.20 3.62
C GLU A 136 15.92 31.18 2.69
N ARG A 137 15.32 31.64 1.59
CA ARG A 137 14.72 30.77 0.57
C ARG A 137 15.80 30.04 -0.23
N ILE A 138 16.02 28.78 0.11
CA ILE A 138 17.01 27.89 -0.52
C ILE A 138 16.35 26.98 -1.56
N TYR A 139 15.09 26.62 -1.33
CA TYR A 139 14.31 25.69 -2.15
C TYR A 139 13.14 26.40 -2.83
N ASN A 140 12.56 25.74 -3.84
CA ASN A 140 11.63 26.37 -4.78
C ASN A 140 10.22 25.79 -4.75
N PHE A 141 9.80 25.16 -3.64
CA PHE A 141 8.40 24.77 -3.48
C PHE A 141 7.56 25.94 -2.97
N ASP A 142 6.34 26.01 -3.47
CA ASP A 142 5.25 26.84 -2.94
C ASP A 142 3.91 26.20 -3.32
N GLU A 143 2.80 26.72 -2.79
CA GLU A 143 1.45 26.15 -2.98
C GLU A 143 1.05 25.96 -4.46
N SER A 144 1.62 26.73 -5.39
CA SER A 144 1.28 26.61 -6.81
C SER A 144 1.77 25.30 -7.45
N TYR A 145 2.68 24.59 -6.79
CA TYR A 145 3.12 23.27 -7.21
C TYR A 145 2.17 22.15 -6.74
N VAL A 146 1.19 22.41 -5.86
CA VAL A 146 0.35 21.31 -5.34
C VAL A 146 -0.70 20.89 -6.36
N PHE A 147 -0.81 19.58 -6.55
CA PHE A 147 -1.86 18.94 -7.33
C PHE A 147 -3.04 18.54 -6.42
N ASP A 148 -4.26 18.65 -6.96
CA ASP A 148 -5.50 18.28 -6.27
C ASP A 148 -5.62 16.76 -6.12
N GLY A 149 -5.68 16.26 -4.88
CA GLY A 149 -5.70 14.82 -4.59
C GLY A 149 -4.67 14.36 -3.55
N SER A 150 -3.71 15.20 -3.17
CA SER A 150 -2.74 14.90 -2.09
C SER A 150 -3.42 14.28 -0.85
N GLN A 151 -2.91 13.14 -0.37
CA GLN A 151 -3.47 12.39 0.78
C GLN A 151 -2.76 12.72 2.10
N ALA A 152 -1.72 13.56 2.07
CA ALA A 152 -1.05 14.04 3.26
C ALA A 152 -1.85 15.12 4.00
N THR A 153 -1.66 15.18 5.32
CA THR A 153 -2.25 16.21 6.18
C THR A 153 -1.18 17.20 6.65
N ASN A 154 -1.62 18.32 7.25
CA ASN A 154 -0.75 19.34 7.85
C ASN A 154 0.35 19.87 6.91
N VAL A 155 0.03 19.98 5.62
CA VAL A 155 0.94 20.48 4.60
C VAL A 155 1.29 21.94 4.89
N THR A 156 2.58 22.22 5.06
CA THR A 156 3.13 23.54 5.40
C THR A 156 4.25 23.89 4.42
N PHE A 157 4.12 25.02 3.73
CA PHE A 157 5.16 25.60 2.89
C PHE A 157 6.03 26.52 3.73
N ASN A 158 7.29 26.14 3.92
CA ASN A 158 8.22 26.84 4.80
C ASN A 158 8.86 28.04 4.09
N LYS A 159 9.41 28.98 4.87
CA LYS A 159 10.07 30.19 4.34
C LYS A 159 11.29 29.88 3.47
N ASP A 160 12.01 28.82 3.83
CA ASP A 160 13.13 28.33 3.03
C ASP A 160 12.71 27.68 1.70
N GLY A 161 11.40 27.52 1.48
CA GLY A 161 10.83 26.85 0.31
C GLY A 161 10.79 25.33 0.40
N SER A 162 11.08 24.73 1.55
CA SER A 162 10.81 23.31 1.83
C SER A 162 9.33 23.08 2.14
N VAL A 163 8.88 21.82 2.07
CA VAL A 163 7.47 21.44 2.37
C VAL A 163 7.44 20.40 3.46
N THR A 164 6.73 20.69 4.55
CA THR A 164 6.49 19.75 5.65
C THR A 164 5.07 19.21 5.60
N TYR A 165 4.88 17.91 5.85
CA TYR A 165 3.56 17.28 5.91
C TYR A 165 3.57 16.03 6.80
N ILE A 166 2.39 15.49 7.06
CA ILE A 166 2.20 14.18 7.72
C ILE A 166 1.62 13.20 6.69
N ALA A 167 2.31 12.09 6.48
CA ALA A 167 1.80 10.94 5.74
C ALA A 167 1.23 9.91 6.73
N SER A 168 0.04 9.39 6.45
CA SER A 168 -0.55 8.28 7.20
C SER A 168 -0.33 6.98 6.44
N ALA A 169 -0.11 5.88 7.15
CA ALA A 169 -0.05 4.53 6.60
C ALA A 169 -1.38 4.08 5.98
N ALA A 170 -2.52 4.61 6.46
CA ALA A 170 -3.83 4.33 5.92
C ALA A 170 -3.91 4.65 4.42
N GLY A 171 -4.71 3.88 3.69
CA GLY A 171 -5.02 4.16 2.30
C GLY A 171 -3.77 4.37 1.45
N SER A 172 -2.92 3.34 1.35
CA SER A 172 -1.68 3.36 0.56
C SER A 172 -0.54 4.23 1.09
N GLY A 173 -0.54 4.73 2.33
CA GLY A 173 0.66 5.37 2.88
C GLY A 173 0.83 6.86 2.56
N GLY A 174 -0.18 7.52 1.99
CA GLY A 174 -0.26 8.99 1.88
C GLY A 174 0.86 9.70 1.10
N GLY A 175 0.79 11.03 1.03
CA GLY A 175 1.80 11.88 0.37
C GLY A 175 1.26 13.18 -0.20
N VAL A 176 2.17 14.10 -0.56
CA VAL A 176 1.84 15.32 -1.31
C VAL A 176 2.19 15.11 -2.78
N VAL A 177 1.27 15.43 -3.67
CA VAL A 177 1.48 15.37 -5.12
C VAL A 177 1.86 16.76 -5.61
N PHE A 178 2.99 16.84 -6.30
CA PHE A 178 3.52 18.07 -6.84
C PHE A 178 3.48 18.04 -8.36
N TYR A 179 3.11 19.16 -9.00
CA TYR A 179 3.50 19.42 -10.37
C TYR A 179 5.03 19.50 -10.46
N ILE A 180 5.62 19.01 -11.54
CA ILE A 180 7.07 19.13 -11.77
C ILE A 180 7.42 20.58 -12.15
N LYS A 181 6.54 21.24 -12.91
CA LYS A 181 6.68 22.64 -13.33
C LYS A 181 5.52 23.47 -12.79
N LYS A 182 5.82 24.70 -12.36
CA LYS A 182 4.83 25.65 -11.81
C LYS A 182 3.70 26.00 -12.78
N ASP A 183 4.00 26.03 -14.07
CA ASP A 183 3.01 26.29 -15.13
C ASP A 183 2.20 25.05 -15.52
N LYS A 184 2.43 23.91 -14.82
CA LYS A 184 1.75 22.62 -15.02
C LYS A 184 2.00 22.00 -16.38
N SER A 185 3.01 22.48 -17.12
CA SER A 185 3.46 21.85 -18.35
C SER A 185 4.19 20.52 -18.08
N VAL A 186 4.22 19.66 -19.09
CA VAL A 186 4.89 18.35 -18.99
C VAL A 186 6.41 18.47 -18.99
N ILE A 187 7.05 17.44 -18.47
CA ILE A 187 8.36 16.98 -18.91
C ILE A 187 8.18 15.73 -19.78
N ASN A 188 9.02 15.52 -20.79
CA ASN A 188 9.16 14.19 -21.38
C ASN A 188 10.27 13.49 -20.61
N LEU A 189 9.94 12.46 -19.82
CA LEU A 189 10.88 11.84 -18.88
C LEU A 189 12.16 11.32 -19.56
N SER A 190 12.07 10.93 -20.84
CA SER A 190 13.21 10.51 -21.66
C SER A 190 14.28 11.59 -21.82
N ASN A 191 13.92 12.87 -21.68
CA ASN A 191 14.85 14.00 -21.72
C ASN A 191 15.68 14.14 -20.43
N TYR A 192 15.42 13.32 -19.41
CA TYR A 192 16.03 13.41 -18.09
C TYR A 192 16.84 12.16 -17.77
N ASP A 193 17.95 12.35 -17.06
CA ASP A 193 18.82 11.26 -16.60
C ASP A 193 18.39 10.75 -15.22
N SER A 194 18.01 11.67 -14.34
CA SER A 194 17.74 11.37 -12.94
C SER A 194 16.95 12.47 -12.24
N VAL A 195 16.58 12.19 -11.00
CA VAL A 195 16.09 13.20 -10.04
C VAL A 195 16.86 13.08 -8.72
N ASP A 196 17.34 14.22 -8.22
CA ASP A 196 17.94 14.32 -6.89
C ASP A 196 16.87 14.65 -5.86
N ILE A 197 16.79 13.85 -4.81
CA ILE A 197 15.79 13.95 -3.75
C ILE A 197 16.51 14.07 -2.41
N GLU A 198 16.09 15.03 -1.59
CA GLU A 198 16.51 15.18 -0.21
C GLU A 198 15.28 15.44 0.67
N LEU A 199 15.10 14.61 1.68
CA LEU A 199 14.01 14.74 2.65
C LEU A 199 14.50 14.43 4.07
N VAL A 200 13.85 15.07 5.04
CA VAL A 200 13.98 14.74 6.47
C VAL A 200 12.70 14.04 6.90
N TYR A 201 12.81 13.00 7.70
CA TYR A 201 11.67 12.22 8.17
C TYR A 201 11.82 11.79 9.63
N SER A 202 10.70 11.60 10.30
CA SER A 202 10.61 11.10 11.67
C SER A 202 9.19 10.58 11.90
N PRO A 203 8.98 9.45 12.59
CA PRO A 203 7.63 9.02 12.94
C PRO A 203 6.98 10.03 13.87
N VAL A 204 5.66 10.11 13.81
CA VAL A 204 4.89 10.95 14.73
C VAL A 204 4.84 10.24 16.10
N ASN A 205 5.12 10.98 17.17
CA ASN A 205 5.19 10.41 18.52
C ASN A 205 3.89 9.69 18.91
N GLY A 206 4.01 8.44 19.34
CA GLY A 206 2.87 7.58 19.72
C GLY A 206 2.00 7.10 18.56
N LYS A 207 2.45 7.28 17.31
CA LYS A 207 1.76 6.90 16.07
C LYS A 207 2.64 6.03 15.19
N TRP A 208 3.45 5.17 15.79
CA TRP A 208 4.29 4.26 15.04
C TRP A 208 4.26 2.89 15.68
N ASN A 209 3.91 1.88 14.90
CA ASN A 209 3.98 0.49 15.33
C ASN A 209 5.46 0.14 15.65
N PRO A 210 5.80 -0.26 16.88
CA PRO A 210 7.16 -0.63 17.27
C PRO A 210 7.72 -1.84 16.50
N GLU A 211 6.86 -2.66 15.90
CA GLU A 211 7.25 -3.80 15.07
C GLU A 211 7.42 -3.43 13.58
N ALA A 212 6.98 -2.24 13.18
CA ALA A 212 7.17 -1.77 11.81
C ALA A 212 8.66 -1.51 11.53
N LYS A 213 9.07 -1.78 10.29
CA LYS A 213 10.44 -1.56 9.81
C LYS A 213 10.74 -0.06 9.67
N ALA A 214 12.02 0.25 9.46
CA ALA A 214 12.45 1.61 9.12
C ALA A 214 11.65 2.18 7.93
N PRO A 215 11.30 3.48 7.94
CA PRO A 215 10.52 4.09 6.87
C PRO A 215 11.18 3.97 5.50
N SER A 216 10.36 3.77 4.47
CA SER A 216 10.77 3.85 3.06
C SER A 216 9.75 4.64 2.26
N PHE A 217 10.16 5.08 1.07
CA PHE A 217 9.39 5.95 0.19
C PHE A 217 9.39 5.39 -1.23
N GLY A 218 8.23 5.41 -1.87
CA GLY A 218 8.09 5.23 -3.31
C GLY A 218 8.16 6.58 -4.02
N PHE A 219 9.15 6.78 -4.88
CA PHE A 219 9.13 7.89 -5.83
C PHE A 219 8.28 7.50 -7.04
N ARG A 220 7.22 8.28 -7.25
CA ARG A 220 6.24 8.07 -8.30
C ARG A 220 6.15 9.29 -9.19
N VAL A 221 5.92 9.08 -10.47
CA VAL A 221 5.66 10.15 -11.45
C VAL A 221 4.20 10.12 -11.90
N TYR A 222 3.70 11.27 -12.31
CA TYR A 222 2.30 11.52 -12.58
C TYR A 222 2.12 11.92 -14.05
N SER A 223 1.37 11.11 -14.80
CA SER A 223 1.15 11.33 -16.23
C SER A 223 0.10 12.42 -16.49
N ARG A 224 0.09 12.96 -17.72
CA ARG A 224 -0.95 13.92 -18.17
C ARG A 224 -2.38 13.43 -18.03
N ASP A 225 -2.59 12.11 -18.12
CA ASP A 225 -3.91 11.49 -18.08
C ASP A 225 -4.38 11.17 -16.66
N ALA A 226 -3.60 11.56 -15.67
CA ALA A 226 -3.90 11.30 -14.29
C ALA A 226 -4.78 12.41 -13.70
N THR A 227 -5.81 12.02 -12.95
CA THR A 227 -6.91 12.90 -12.50
C THR A 227 -7.16 12.86 -10.99
N GLY A 228 -6.34 12.14 -10.22
CA GLY A 228 -6.30 12.14 -8.76
C GLY A 228 -5.13 11.30 -8.22
N PHE A 229 -4.97 11.26 -6.89
CA PHE A 229 -3.91 10.50 -6.19
C PHE A 229 -3.87 9.00 -6.50
N TRP A 230 -5.02 8.47 -6.92
CA TRP A 230 -5.19 7.06 -7.18
C TRP A 230 -4.99 6.72 -8.66
N SER A 231 -5.26 7.66 -9.56
CA SER A 231 -5.60 7.31 -10.95
C SER A 231 -4.53 7.63 -12.02
N GLY A 232 -3.25 7.71 -11.67
CA GLY A 232 -2.22 7.81 -12.73
C GLY A 232 -0.80 8.04 -12.28
N PHE A 233 -0.37 7.26 -11.27
CA PHE A 233 1.03 7.17 -10.89
C PHE A 233 1.70 5.99 -11.56
N GLU A 234 2.98 6.17 -11.87
CA GLU A 234 3.88 5.06 -12.17
C GLU A 234 5.01 5.02 -11.16
N ASP A 235 5.23 3.84 -10.61
CA ASP A 235 6.35 3.55 -9.70
C ASP A 235 7.66 3.58 -10.48
N VAL A 236 8.56 4.47 -10.04
CA VAL A 236 9.92 4.62 -10.57
C VAL A 236 10.91 3.84 -9.71
N GLU A 237 10.99 4.17 -8.42
CA GLU A 237 11.92 3.53 -7.49
C GLU A 237 11.38 3.63 -6.06
N TYR A 238 11.55 2.55 -5.29
CA TYR A 238 11.39 2.57 -3.84
C TYR A 238 12.76 2.67 -3.19
N PHE A 239 12.88 3.53 -2.19
CA PHE A 239 14.12 3.70 -1.42
C PHE A 239 13.80 3.99 0.04
N GLY A 240 14.66 3.55 0.94
CA GLY A 240 14.46 3.74 2.38
C GLY A 240 15.78 3.77 3.11
N GLU A 241 15.68 3.79 4.44
CA GLU A 241 16.83 3.79 5.32
C GLU A 241 17.39 2.38 5.51
N GLU A 242 18.61 2.15 5.02
CA GLU A 242 19.26 0.84 5.07
C GLU A 242 19.89 0.53 6.43
N SER A 243 20.16 1.55 7.27
CA SER A 243 20.75 1.34 8.60
C SER A 243 19.76 0.90 9.67
N GLY A 244 18.45 0.85 9.36
CA GLY A 244 17.40 0.50 10.31
C GLY A 244 16.97 1.65 11.24
N LYS A 245 17.41 2.89 10.97
CA LYS A 245 16.97 4.07 11.72
C LYS A 245 15.55 4.49 11.31
N TYR A 246 14.78 4.97 12.28
CA TYR A 246 13.40 5.41 12.06
C TYR A 246 13.28 6.88 11.66
N TYR A 247 14.31 7.68 11.91
CA TYR A 247 14.33 9.11 11.61
C TYR A 247 15.69 9.52 11.04
N GLY A 248 15.71 10.61 10.28
CA GLY A 248 16.95 11.14 9.74
C GLY A 248 16.76 11.95 8.48
N THR A 249 17.85 12.09 7.72
CA THR A 249 17.85 12.71 6.40
C THR A 249 18.15 11.63 5.38
N LEU A 250 17.31 11.54 4.35
CA LEU A 250 17.51 10.66 3.22
C LEU A 250 17.84 11.51 1.99
N THR A 251 18.95 11.17 1.34
CA THR A 251 19.36 11.75 0.05
C THR A 251 19.45 10.64 -0.98
N LYS A 252 18.79 10.80 -2.12
CA LYS A 252 18.74 9.82 -3.19
C LYS A 252 18.88 10.48 -4.55
N ASN A 253 19.73 9.92 -5.41
CA ASN A 253 19.67 10.17 -6.85
C ASN A 253 18.94 8.98 -7.49
N VAL A 254 17.71 9.20 -7.95
CA VAL A 254 16.91 8.18 -8.64
C VAL A 254 17.22 8.25 -10.13
N LYS A 255 17.70 7.16 -10.71
CA LYS A 255 18.02 7.10 -12.15
C LYS A 255 16.79 6.77 -12.98
N PHE A 256 16.60 7.48 -14.08
CA PHE A 256 15.61 7.12 -15.10
C PHE A 256 16.28 6.22 -16.13
N THR A 257 16.42 4.94 -15.79
CA THR A 257 16.97 3.92 -16.69
C THR A 257 16.09 3.73 -17.93
N ASP A 258 16.65 3.15 -18.99
CA ASP A 258 15.88 2.83 -20.19
C ASP A 258 14.72 1.87 -19.89
N GLU A 259 14.89 0.96 -18.92
CA GLU A 259 13.85 0.04 -18.45
C GLU A 259 12.69 0.78 -17.78
N ILE A 260 13.00 1.77 -16.91
CA ILE A 260 11.99 2.61 -16.26
C ILE A 260 11.24 3.45 -17.31
N LYS A 261 11.97 4.05 -18.25
CA LYS A 261 11.38 4.85 -19.33
C LYS A 261 10.45 3.99 -20.19
N ALA A 262 10.89 2.79 -20.56
CA ALA A 262 10.09 1.84 -21.31
C ALA A 262 8.83 1.43 -20.56
N LYS A 263 8.95 1.09 -19.26
CA LYS A 263 7.80 0.76 -18.40
C LYS A 263 6.79 1.91 -18.33
N ILE A 264 7.26 3.15 -18.16
CA ILE A 264 6.37 4.32 -18.09
C ILE A 264 5.66 4.53 -19.42
N ILE A 265 6.36 4.41 -20.54
CA ILE A 265 5.74 4.53 -21.88
C ILE A 265 4.74 3.39 -22.11
N GLU A 266 5.08 2.16 -21.74
CA GLU A 266 4.18 1.01 -21.85
C GLU A 266 2.89 1.26 -21.05
N ASN A 267 3.03 1.66 -19.79
CA ASN A 267 1.89 1.82 -18.90
C ASN A 267 1.08 3.10 -19.22
N CYS A 268 1.72 4.25 -19.45
CA CYS A 268 1.06 5.55 -19.63
C CYS A 268 0.83 5.93 -21.10
N SER A 269 1.20 5.05 -22.05
CA SER A 269 1.31 5.32 -23.49
C SER A 269 2.38 6.35 -23.89
N TYR A 270 2.72 7.29 -23.01
CA TYR A 270 3.71 8.34 -23.22
C TYR A 270 4.52 8.60 -21.95
N ASP A 271 5.67 9.25 -22.11
CA ASP A 271 6.50 9.71 -21.00
C ASP A 271 6.21 11.17 -20.60
N ASP A 272 5.03 11.67 -20.96
CA ASP A 272 4.50 13.00 -20.65
C ASP A 272 4.14 13.13 -19.16
N MET A 273 5.11 13.49 -18.32
CA MET A 273 4.93 13.61 -16.87
C MET A 273 4.63 15.06 -16.46
N ILE A 274 3.54 15.28 -15.73
CA ILE A 274 3.15 16.60 -15.21
C ILE A 274 3.51 16.76 -13.73
N GLY A 275 3.70 15.65 -13.00
CA GLY A 275 3.84 15.68 -11.54
C GLY A 275 4.64 14.51 -10.97
N PHE A 276 4.84 14.53 -9.65
CA PHE A 276 5.47 13.45 -8.89
C PHE A 276 4.95 13.43 -7.44
N THR A 277 5.19 12.33 -6.74
CA THR A 277 4.99 12.25 -5.29
C THR A 277 6.05 11.37 -4.64
N LEU A 278 6.21 11.55 -3.33
CA LEU A 278 6.97 10.68 -2.44
C LEU A 278 5.96 10.01 -1.52
N LYS A 279 5.51 8.82 -1.94
CA LYS A 279 4.54 8.01 -1.21
C LYS A 279 5.25 7.34 -0.05
N PHE A 280 4.74 7.46 1.18
CA PHE A 280 5.29 6.65 2.27
C PHE A 280 4.89 5.18 2.06
N ASN A 281 5.88 4.29 2.03
CA ASN A 281 5.69 2.89 1.67
C ASN A 281 5.34 2.05 2.91
N ALA A 282 4.14 2.27 3.45
CA ALA A 282 3.69 1.68 4.71
C ALA A 282 3.42 0.16 4.65
N TYR A 283 2.96 -0.36 3.51
CA TYR A 283 2.48 -1.74 3.38
C TYR A 283 3.61 -2.77 3.43
N GLU A 284 4.79 -2.43 2.92
CA GLU A 284 5.95 -3.34 2.88
C GLU A 284 6.77 -3.30 4.19
N THR A 285 6.50 -2.30 5.04
CA THR A 285 7.18 -2.06 6.30
C THR A 285 6.42 -2.56 7.52
N GLY A 286 5.23 -3.14 7.37
CA GLY A 286 4.45 -3.70 8.49
C GLY A 286 3.81 -2.64 9.39
N ASN A 287 3.50 -1.48 8.82
CA ASN A 287 2.79 -0.41 9.50
C ASN A 287 1.29 -0.69 9.59
N ASP A 288 0.68 -0.18 10.66
CA ASP A 288 -0.77 -0.19 10.86
C ASP A 288 -1.38 1.10 10.27
N ASP A 289 -2.67 1.10 9.90
CA ASP A 289 -3.35 2.27 9.30
C ASP A 289 -3.23 3.56 10.14
N LEU A 290 -3.07 3.44 11.46
CA LEU A 290 -2.91 4.58 12.38
C LEU A 290 -1.48 5.13 12.46
N ASP A 291 -0.54 4.50 11.77
CA ASP A 291 0.84 4.94 11.76
C ASP A 291 1.01 6.22 10.94
N GLU A 292 1.81 7.14 11.46
CA GLU A 292 2.04 8.45 10.85
C GLU A 292 3.53 8.78 10.79
N LEU A 293 3.93 9.35 9.65
CA LEU A 293 5.28 9.80 9.38
C LEU A 293 5.28 11.30 9.07
N LYS A 294 6.05 12.06 9.83
CA LYS A 294 6.31 13.48 9.50
C LYS A 294 7.45 13.54 8.49
N VAL A 295 7.23 14.28 7.41
CA VAL A 295 8.19 14.42 6.32
C VAL A 295 8.40 15.90 6.02
N GLN A 296 9.65 16.29 5.76
CA GLN A 296 10.02 17.59 5.20
C GLN A 296 10.82 17.37 3.92
N ILE A 297 10.21 17.65 2.77
CA ILE A 297 10.89 17.66 1.48
C ILE A 297 11.72 18.92 1.40
N LYS A 298 13.03 18.74 1.30
CA LYS A 298 13.99 19.82 1.12
C LYS A 298 14.26 20.04 -0.35
N LYS A 299 14.66 19.00 -1.08
CA LYS A 299 15.07 19.11 -2.48
C LYS A 299 14.39 18.06 -3.34
N VAL A 300 13.89 18.47 -4.50
CA VAL A 300 13.62 17.60 -5.65
C VAL A 300 14.11 18.32 -6.90
N GLN A 301 15.10 17.77 -7.58
CA GLN A 301 15.71 18.40 -8.76
C GLN A 301 15.81 17.38 -9.88
N PHE A 302 15.03 17.59 -10.94
CA PHE A 302 15.10 16.80 -12.16
C PHE A 302 16.30 17.23 -12.99
N ASN A 303 17.16 16.27 -13.33
CA ASN A 303 18.41 16.49 -14.05
C ASN A 303 18.20 16.23 -15.55
N LYS A 304 17.94 17.32 -16.29
CA LYS A 304 17.75 17.28 -17.75
C LYS A 304 19.07 16.98 -18.46
N ILE A 305 19.03 16.10 -19.45
CA ILE A 305 20.19 15.77 -20.29
C ILE A 305 20.42 16.92 -21.27
N GLU A 306 21.65 17.44 -21.31
CA GLU A 306 22.01 18.53 -22.22
C GLU A 306 21.81 18.12 -23.69
N GLY A 307 21.21 19.03 -24.49
CA GLY A 307 20.97 18.80 -25.92
C GLY A 307 19.71 17.98 -26.24
N THR A 308 18.94 17.56 -25.25
CA THR A 308 17.63 16.92 -25.48
C THR A 308 16.58 17.90 -26.01
N PRO A 309 15.54 17.41 -26.70
CA PRO A 309 14.44 18.24 -27.17
C PRO A 309 13.74 19.06 -26.08
N GLU A 310 12.97 20.04 -26.52
CA GLU A 310 12.04 20.75 -25.64
C GLU A 310 10.96 19.79 -25.13
N ASP A 311 10.57 19.97 -23.88
CA ASP A 311 9.48 19.16 -23.31
C ASP A 311 8.14 19.66 -23.85
N LYS A 312 7.32 18.73 -24.33
CA LYS A 312 5.99 19.03 -24.86
C LYS A 312 5.08 17.83 -24.78
N PHE A 313 3.79 18.09 -24.81
CA PHE A 313 2.80 17.03 -24.92
C PHE A 313 3.02 16.23 -26.20
N THR A 314 2.99 14.91 -26.07
CA THR A 314 2.98 14.00 -27.20
C THR A 314 1.61 14.07 -27.89
N ASP A 315 1.63 14.26 -29.20
CA ASP A 315 0.42 14.19 -30.03
C ASP A 315 -0.01 12.71 -30.12
N ASP A 316 -1.21 12.41 -29.64
CA ASP A 316 -1.76 11.05 -29.69
C ASP A 316 -2.39 10.71 -31.04
N GLY A 317 -2.46 11.69 -31.96
CA GLY A 317 -3.01 11.53 -33.30
C GLY A 317 -4.54 11.53 -33.34
N LEU A 318 -5.23 11.75 -32.20
CA LEU A 318 -6.68 11.83 -32.15
C LEU A 318 -7.17 13.26 -32.37
N THR A 319 -8.15 13.41 -33.27
CA THR A 319 -8.92 14.65 -33.36
C THR A 319 -9.98 14.74 -32.25
N GLU A 320 -10.52 15.93 -32.01
CA GLU A 320 -11.58 16.10 -30.99
C GLU A 320 -12.84 15.28 -31.30
N GLU A 321 -13.15 15.06 -32.59
CA GLU A 321 -14.27 14.22 -33.01
C GLU A 321 -14.07 12.72 -32.74
N GLN A 322 -12.83 12.30 -32.45
CA GLN A 322 -12.48 10.93 -32.06
C GLN A 322 -12.45 10.75 -30.54
N ARG A 323 -12.70 11.81 -29.76
CA ARG A 323 -12.75 11.75 -28.30
C ARG A 323 -14.17 11.61 -27.80
N GLY A 324 -14.39 10.68 -26.88
CA GLY A 324 -15.64 10.58 -26.13
C GLY A 324 -15.79 11.70 -25.10
N SER A 325 -16.97 11.81 -24.52
CA SER A 325 -17.28 12.75 -23.45
C SER A 325 -17.50 12.02 -22.13
N VAL A 326 -17.34 12.74 -21.03
CA VAL A 326 -17.59 12.23 -19.67
C VAL A 326 -18.60 13.14 -19.00
N GLU A 327 -19.52 12.57 -18.24
CA GLU A 327 -20.45 13.31 -17.40
C GLU A 327 -20.58 12.69 -16.01
N HIS A 328 -20.69 13.55 -14.99
CA HIS A 328 -21.02 13.15 -13.64
C HIS A 328 -22.54 13.18 -13.48
N VAL A 329 -23.12 12.09 -12.98
CA VAL A 329 -24.57 11.94 -12.89
C VAL A 329 -24.97 11.44 -11.52
N GLU A 330 -26.22 11.70 -11.17
CA GLU A 330 -26.88 11.06 -10.03
C GLU A 330 -28.01 10.16 -10.52
N TYR A 331 -28.22 9.05 -9.83
CA TYR A 331 -29.35 8.14 -10.04
C TYR A 331 -29.99 7.77 -8.70
N GLU A 332 -31.29 7.53 -8.75
CA GLU A 332 -32.07 7.04 -7.60
C GLU A 332 -31.70 5.59 -7.29
N SER A 333 -31.44 5.30 -6.01
CA SER A 333 -31.15 3.97 -5.47
C SER A 333 -31.92 3.74 -4.16
N HIS A 334 -32.01 2.47 -3.75
CA HIS A 334 -32.66 2.00 -2.53
C HIS A 334 -31.66 1.33 -1.58
N ASP A 335 -32.03 1.24 -0.30
CA ASP A 335 -31.21 0.56 0.70
C ASP A 335 -31.50 -0.95 0.66
N TYR A 336 -30.61 -1.70 0.01
CA TYR A 336 -30.77 -3.14 -0.19
C TYR A 336 -30.35 -3.98 1.03
N VAL A 337 -29.84 -3.36 2.10
CA VAL A 337 -29.53 -4.04 3.36
C VAL A 337 -30.76 -4.11 4.25
N THR A 338 -31.46 -2.99 4.38
CA THR A 338 -32.71 -2.91 5.16
C THR A 338 -33.90 -3.51 4.42
N GLY A 339 -33.85 -3.52 3.08
CA GLY A 339 -34.95 -3.94 2.22
C GLY A 339 -36.10 -2.94 2.19
N ASP A 340 -35.86 -1.69 2.60
CA ASP A 340 -36.86 -0.62 2.57
C ASP A 340 -36.90 0.03 1.17
N GLU A 341 -37.86 -0.40 0.35
CA GLU A 341 -38.10 0.18 -0.98
C GLU A 341 -38.77 1.57 -0.93
N THR A 342 -39.07 2.12 0.26
CA THR A 342 -39.72 3.43 0.40
C THR A 342 -38.75 4.59 0.59
N GLU A 343 -37.51 4.32 1.01
CA GLU A 343 -36.45 5.32 1.19
C GLU A 343 -35.54 5.33 -0.04
N VAL A 344 -35.78 6.30 -0.94
CA VAL A 344 -34.95 6.53 -2.13
C VAL A 344 -33.89 7.58 -1.83
N TYR A 345 -32.65 7.33 -2.26
CA TYR A 345 -31.55 8.30 -2.19
C TYR A 345 -30.81 8.38 -3.53
N ASN A 346 -30.12 9.49 -3.76
CA ASN A 346 -29.35 9.70 -4.98
C ASN A 346 -27.89 9.26 -4.78
N LYS A 347 -27.38 8.46 -5.72
CA LYS A 347 -25.98 8.05 -5.77
C LYS A 347 -25.28 8.67 -6.98
N PRO A 348 -24.03 9.11 -6.81
CA PRO A 348 -23.21 9.58 -7.91
C PRO A 348 -22.66 8.42 -8.75
N ALA A 349 -22.45 8.70 -10.03
CA ALA A 349 -21.68 7.86 -10.94
C ALA A 349 -21.03 8.71 -12.03
N TRP A 350 -19.89 8.25 -12.53
CA TRP A 350 -19.32 8.78 -13.78
C TRP A 350 -19.80 7.97 -14.98
N VAL A 351 -20.12 8.65 -16.07
CA VAL A 351 -20.52 8.01 -17.33
C VAL A 351 -19.61 8.50 -18.46
N TYR A 352 -19.01 7.56 -19.19
CA TYR A 352 -18.33 7.81 -20.45
C TYR A 352 -19.27 7.53 -21.63
N LEU A 353 -19.33 8.48 -22.56
CA LEU A 353 -20.07 8.38 -23.82
C LEU A 353 -19.07 8.34 -24.99
N PRO A 354 -19.17 7.34 -25.88
CA PRO A 354 -18.20 7.17 -26.95
C PRO A 354 -18.27 8.31 -27.97
N ALA A 355 -17.15 8.56 -28.66
CA ALA A 355 -17.06 9.59 -29.69
C ALA A 355 -18.21 9.49 -30.72
N GLY A 356 -18.90 10.61 -30.94
CA GLY A 356 -20.07 10.70 -31.83
C GLY A 356 -21.40 10.23 -31.23
N TYR A 357 -21.48 9.99 -29.92
CA TYR A 357 -22.75 9.72 -29.25
C TYR A 357 -23.73 10.91 -29.43
N ASP A 358 -24.94 10.62 -29.89
CA ASP A 358 -26.04 11.60 -29.99
C ASP A 358 -27.25 11.09 -29.19
N ALA A 359 -27.63 11.84 -28.16
CA ALA A 359 -28.79 11.53 -27.33
C ALA A 359 -30.12 11.52 -28.11
N ASN A 360 -30.20 12.18 -29.26
CA ASN A 360 -31.38 12.23 -30.12
C ASN A 360 -31.46 11.08 -31.14
N ASP A 361 -30.33 10.43 -31.45
CA ASP A 361 -30.29 9.26 -32.33
C ASP A 361 -30.63 8.00 -31.54
N LYS A 362 -31.91 7.65 -31.49
CA LYS A 362 -32.40 6.46 -30.79
C LYS A 362 -32.18 5.14 -31.53
N ASP A 363 -31.74 5.20 -32.79
CA ASP A 363 -31.45 4.00 -33.60
C ASP A 363 -30.04 3.49 -33.31
N THR A 364 -29.09 4.39 -33.05
CA THR A 364 -27.73 4.02 -32.64
C THR A 364 -27.68 3.70 -31.14
N LYS A 365 -27.52 2.41 -30.83
CA LYS A 365 -27.40 1.89 -29.47
C LYS A 365 -26.03 1.28 -29.19
N TYR A 366 -25.58 1.39 -27.94
CA TYR A 366 -24.26 0.95 -27.48
C TYR A 366 -24.39 -0.15 -26.40
N PRO A 367 -23.46 -1.11 -26.34
CA PRO A 367 -23.29 -1.95 -25.15
C PRO A 367 -22.99 -1.12 -23.90
N LEU A 368 -23.19 -1.72 -22.72
CA LEU A 368 -22.91 -1.14 -21.41
C LEU A 368 -21.73 -1.85 -20.74
N VAL A 369 -20.80 -1.08 -20.18
CA VAL A 369 -19.74 -1.57 -19.29
C VAL A 369 -19.92 -0.94 -17.91
N ILE A 370 -19.96 -1.77 -16.87
CA ILE A 370 -20.03 -1.35 -15.47
C ILE A 370 -18.65 -1.58 -14.86
N LEU A 371 -18.02 -0.54 -14.31
CA LEU A 371 -16.67 -0.61 -13.77
C LEU A 371 -16.66 -0.25 -12.27
N MET A 372 -16.31 -1.22 -11.43
CA MET A 372 -16.36 -1.13 -9.97
C MET A 372 -14.99 -0.77 -9.37
N HIS A 373 -14.99 0.03 -8.30
CA HIS A 373 -13.80 0.40 -7.54
C HIS A 373 -13.56 -0.57 -6.35
N GLY A 374 -12.44 -0.40 -5.64
CA GLY A 374 -12.09 -1.22 -4.47
C GLY A 374 -12.66 -0.73 -3.15
N TYR A 375 -12.25 -1.37 -2.05
CA TYR A 375 -12.62 -0.96 -0.69
C TYR A 375 -12.06 0.43 -0.35
N GLY A 376 -12.82 1.25 0.38
CA GLY A 376 -12.42 2.63 0.73
C GLY A 376 -12.43 3.62 -0.44
N MET A 377 -12.83 3.18 -1.64
CA MET A 377 -12.80 3.98 -2.87
C MET A 377 -14.21 4.40 -3.28
N THR A 378 -14.27 5.27 -4.29
CA THR A 378 -15.52 5.85 -4.82
C THR A 378 -15.51 5.82 -6.35
N GLU A 379 -16.61 6.28 -6.96
CA GLU A 379 -16.75 6.51 -8.40
C GLU A 379 -15.59 7.34 -9.00
N ASP A 380 -14.99 8.24 -8.22
CA ASP A 380 -13.87 9.09 -8.67
C ASP A 380 -12.56 8.32 -8.81
N SER A 381 -12.45 7.14 -8.22
CA SER A 381 -11.14 6.51 -7.98
C SER A 381 -10.52 5.93 -9.25
N TRP A 382 -11.33 5.56 -10.24
CA TRP A 382 -10.83 5.22 -11.58
C TRP A 382 -10.32 6.43 -12.38
N GLY A 383 -10.54 7.64 -11.86
CA GLY A 383 -10.05 8.89 -12.45
C GLY A 383 -10.85 9.37 -13.65
N LEU A 384 -12.05 8.85 -13.87
CA LEU A 384 -12.92 9.35 -14.92
C LEU A 384 -13.44 10.73 -14.52
N THR A 385 -13.27 11.75 -15.36
CA THR A 385 -13.75 13.11 -15.08
C THR A 385 -13.99 13.89 -16.37
N ASP A 386 -14.75 14.97 -16.29
CA ASP A 386 -14.96 15.95 -17.35
C ASP A 386 -13.88 17.05 -17.39
N LYS A 387 -12.85 16.94 -16.52
CA LYS A 387 -11.73 17.87 -16.42
C LYS A 387 -10.47 17.32 -17.13
N SER A 388 -9.53 18.22 -17.45
CA SER A 388 -8.23 17.87 -18.05
C SER A 388 -8.40 17.00 -19.32
N SER A 389 -7.66 15.88 -19.47
CA SER A 389 -7.87 14.93 -20.59
C SER A 389 -9.00 13.93 -20.34
N GLY A 390 -9.66 14.00 -19.18
CA GLY A 390 -10.75 13.15 -18.74
C GLY A 390 -10.36 11.78 -18.17
N GLY A 391 -9.06 11.56 -17.93
CA GLY A 391 -8.55 10.41 -17.18
C GLY A 391 -7.94 9.31 -18.04
N ARG A 392 -7.10 8.48 -17.42
CA ARG A 392 -6.36 7.40 -18.08
C ARG A 392 -7.27 6.39 -18.78
N ILE A 393 -8.34 5.95 -18.11
CA ILE A 393 -9.29 5.01 -18.72
C ILE A 393 -10.05 5.63 -19.90
N LYS A 394 -10.34 6.94 -19.86
CA LYS A 394 -10.94 7.64 -21.01
C LYS A 394 -9.98 7.63 -22.20
N SER A 395 -8.72 7.98 -21.96
CA SER A 395 -7.70 7.96 -23.01
C SER A 395 -7.49 6.57 -23.63
N MET A 396 -7.52 5.51 -22.81
CA MET A 396 -7.48 4.11 -23.29
C MET A 396 -8.67 3.79 -24.21
N MET A 397 -9.89 4.15 -23.78
CA MET A 397 -11.11 3.94 -24.57
C MET A 397 -11.08 4.73 -25.88
N ASP A 398 -10.76 6.04 -25.83
CA ASP A 398 -10.73 6.91 -27.01
C ASP A 398 -9.73 6.37 -28.05
N ARG A 399 -8.50 6.04 -27.62
CA ARG A 399 -7.48 5.46 -28.51
C ARG A 399 -7.92 4.13 -29.09
N GLY A 400 -8.44 3.22 -28.26
CA GLY A 400 -8.89 1.89 -28.71
C GLY A 400 -10.07 1.96 -29.68
N MET A 401 -11.01 2.88 -29.47
CA MET A 401 -12.19 3.06 -30.31
C MET A 401 -11.90 3.82 -31.61
N ALA A 402 -10.80 4.58 -31.67
CA ALA A 402 -10.35 5.29 -32.87
C ALA A 402 -9.62 4.38 -33.88
N LYS A 403 -9.16 3.19 -33.45
CA LYS A 403 -8.47 2.22 -34.30
C LYS A 403 -9.36 1.58 -35.35
N SER A 404 -8.75 1.02 -36.39
CA SER A 404 -9.44 0.19 -37.38
C SER A 404 -9.93 -1.11 -36.74
N LYS A 405 -11.09 -1.61 -37.18
CA LYS A 405 -11.66 -2.89 -36.69
C LYS A 405 -10.77 -4.11 -36.92
N ASP A 406 -9.82 -4.02 -37.85
CA ASP A 406 -8.87 -5.09 -38.16
C ASP A 406 -7.65 -5.11 -37.22
N GLU A 407 -7.47 -4.10 -36.37
CA GLU A 407 -6.39 -4.06 -35.37
C GLU A 407 -6.74 -4.92 -34.15
N GLU A 408 -5.75 -5.64 -33.62
CA GLU A 408 -5.95 -6.62 -32.54
C GLU A 408 -6.55 -5.98 -31.27
N ASP A 409 -6.08 -4.78 -30.94
CA ASP A 409 -6.47 -3.99 -29.78
C ASP A 409 -7.55 -2.93 -30.10
N TYR A 410 -8.27 -3.11 -31.22
CA TYR A 410 -9.51 -2.38 -31.48
C TYR A 410 -10.53 -2.61 -30.36
N VAL A 411 -11.18 -1.52 -29.94
CA VAL A 411 -12.24 -1.50 -28.93
C VAL A 411 -13.57 -1.15 -29.59
N GLU A 412 -14.57 -2.02 -29.46
CA GLU A 412 -15.93 -1.74 -29.93
C GLU A 412 -16.53 -0.59 -29.08
N LYS A 413 -17.27 0.33 -29.71
CA LYS A 413 -17.87 1.47 -28.99
C LYS A 413 -18.90 0.98 -27.96
N PHE A 414 -18.73 1.40 -26.72
CA PHE A 414 -19.66 1.15 -25.61
C PHE A 414 -19.84 2.41 -24.76
N ILE A 415 -20.89 2.40 -23.92
CA ILE A 415 -21.07 3.35 -22.83
C ILE A 415 -20.54 2.70 -21.56
N LEU A 416 -19.80 3.45 -20.74
CA LEU A 416 -19.26 2.96 -19.48
C LEU A 416 -19.81 3.76 -18.31
N VAL A 417 -20.13 3.08 -17.21
CA VAL A 417 -20.55 3.68 -15.94
C VAL A 417 -19.65 3.22 -14.80
N VAL A 418 -19.26 4.16 -13.94
CA VAL A 418 -18.45 3.94 -12.73
C VAL A 418 -19.28 4.39 -11.53
N PRO A 419 -19.99 3.49 -10.84
CA PRO A 419 -20.79 3.81 -9.65
C PRO A 419 -19.98 3.64 -8.34
N THR A 420 -20.53 4.12 -7.22
CA THR A 420 -20.10 3.66 -5.88
C THR A 420 -20.69 2.28 -5.56
N GLY A 421 -19.89 1.30 -5.11
CA GLY A 421 -20.35 -0.09 -4.89
C GLY A 421 -21.25 -0.36 -3.66
N LEU A 422 -21.36 0.56 -2.70
CA LEU A 422 -22.20 0.31 -1.51
C LEU A 422 -23.69 0.52 -1.80
N ALA A 423 -24.51 -0.52 -1.66
CA ALA A 423 -25.96 -0.46 -1.82
C ALA A 423 -26.71 -0.09 -0.54
N SER A 424 -26.35 1.08 0.01
CA SER A 424 -26.97 1.68 1.20
C SER A 424 -27.00 3.20 1.10
N LYS A 425 -27.92 3.84 1.82
CA LYS A 425 -27.97 5.31 1.96
C LYS A 425 -26.69 5.92 2.52
N ASP A 426 -25.94 5.14 3.30
CA ASP A 426 -24.64 5.53 3.82
C ASP A 426 -23.50 5.06 2.89
N TYR A 427 -23.70 5.19 1.57
CA TYR A 427 -22.76 4.73 0.54
C TYR A 427 -21.37 5.39 0.61
N ARG A 428 -21.22 6.46 1.40
CA ARG A 428 -19.93 7.10 1.67
C ARG A 428 -19.18 6.49 2.85
N ASN A 429 -19.82 5.64 3.66
CA ASN A 429 -19.16 4.86 4.71
C ASN A 429 -18.46 3.62 4.13
N ASN A 430 -17.59 3.86 3.15
CA ASN A 430 -16.95 2.85 2.32
C ASN A 430 -15.63 2.30 2.91
N ASN A 431 -15.22 2.77 4.09
CA ASN A 431 -13.98 2.39 4.76
C ASN A 431 -14.19 1.81 6.18
N ASP A 432 -15.43 1.63 6.64
CA ASP A 432 -15.74 1.01 7.93
C ASP A 432 -15.81 -0.52 7.83
N TYR A 433 -14.86 -1.18 8.48
CA TYR A 433 -14.74 -2.64 8.51
C TYR A 433 -15.92 -3.34 9.20
N ASN A 434 -16.73 -2.63 9.98
CA ASN A 434 -17.95 -3.18 10.59
C ASN A 434 -19.19 -2.96 9.72
N TYR A 435 -19.05 -2.29 8.57
CA TYR A 435 -20.15 -1.92 7.68
C TYR A 435 -20.02 -2.57 6.30
N THR A 436 -19.96 -3.91 6.28
CA THR A 436 -19.66 -4.68 5.07
C THR A 436 -20.90 -5.18 4.32
N ASP A 437 -22.04 -5.36 4.98
CA ASP A 437 -23.28 -5.86 4.37
C ASP A 437 -23.71 -5.12 3.09
N PRO A 438 -23.63 -3.78 2.98
CA PRO A 438 -24.03 -3.06 1.76
C PRO A 438 -23.27 -3.43 0.50
N TRP A 439 -22.01 -3.86 0.63
CA TRP A 439 -21.22 -4.31 -0.52
C TRP A 439 -21.78 -5.60 -1.12
N TYR A 440 -22.27 -6.50 -0.27
CA TYR A 440 -22.88 -7.75 -0.72
C TYR A 440 -24.30 -7.58 -1.25
N ALA A 441 -24.93 -6.43 -1.02
CA ALA A 441 -26.29 -6.12 -1.46
C ALA A 441 -26.35 -5.45 -2.85
N PHE A 442 -25.19 -5.10 -3.43
CA PHE A 442 -25.12 -4.34 -4.70
C PHE A 442 -25.70 -5.08 -5.91
N GLY A 443 -25.85 -6.41 -5.87
CA GLY A 443 -26.56 -7.17 -6.91
C GLY A 443 -28.02 -6.75 -7.08
N GLY A 444 -28.67 -6.35 -5.99
CA GLY A 444 -30.02 -5.77 -6.02
C GLY A 444 -30.04 -4.42 -6.71
N GLU A 445 -29.11 -3.53 -6.35
CA GLU A 445 -28.99 -2.19 -6.94
C GLU A 445 -28.66 -2.26 -8.44
N LEU A 446 -27.74 -3.15 -8.86
CA LEU A 446 -27.44 -3.40 -10.27
C LEU A 446 -28.70 -3.72 -11.07
N ARG A 447 -29.49 -4.67 -10.56
CA ARG A 447 -30.66 -5.22 -11.24
C ARG A 447 -31.81 -4.23 -11.33
N ASN A 448 -32.09 -3.53 -10.24
CA ASN A 448 -33.33 -2.78 -10.07
C ASN A 448 -33.17 -1.27 -10.25
N ASP A 449 -31.96 -0.72 -10.04
CA ASP A 449 -31.72 0.72 -10.07
C ASP A 449 -30.72 1.13 -11.15
N LEU A 450 -29.46 0.69 -11.07
CA LEU A 450 -28.39 1.19 -11.95
C LEU A 450 -28.60 0.82 -13.43
N ILE A 451 -28.79 -0.46 -13.76
CA ILE A 451 -28.99 -0.87 -15.16
C ILE A 451 -30.28 -0.28 -15.75
N PRO A 452 -31.43 -0.28 -15.04
CA PRO A 452 -32.63 0.42 -15.50
C PRO A 452 -32.42 1.92 -15.71
N PHE A 453 -31.74 2.62 -14.79
CA PHE A 453 -31.38 4.02 -14.96
C PHE A 453 -30.58 4.25 -16.24
N MET A 454 -29.51 3.47 -16.45
CA MET A 454 -28.67 3.59 -17.65
C MET A 454 -29.46 3.38 -18.94
N ARG A 455 -30.37 2.39 -18.97
CA ARG A 455 -31.24 2.12 -20.13
C ARG A 455 -32.30 3.19 -20.35
N SER A 456 -32.75 3.86 -19.29
CA SER A 456 -33.75 4.94 -19.39
C SER A 456 -33.16 6.23 -19.93
N LYS A 457 -31.90 6.52 -19.56
CA LYS A 457 -31.24 7.79 -19.86
C LYS A 457 -30.41 7.75 -21.15
N TYR A 458 -29.77 6.62 -21.45
CA TYR A 458 -28.86 6.48 -22.59
C TYR A 458 -29.31 5.44 -23.61
N ASN A 459 -28.76 5.52 -24.83
CA ASN A 459 -29.07 4.58 -25.90
C ASN A 459 -28.32 3.26 -25.70
N ILE A 460 -28.80 2.43 -24.77
CA ILE A 460 -28.19 1.15 -24.40
C ILE A 460 -28.84 -0.01 -25.16
N LYS A 461 -28.04 -0.97 -25.62
CA LYS A 461 -28.50 -2.23 -26.23
C LYS A 461 -29.14 -3.14 -25.17
N ASP A 462 -30.19 -3.84 -25.58
CA ASP A 462 -30.87 -4.81 -24.72
C ASP A 462 -30.13 -6.16 -24.66
N GLY A 463 -30.37 -6.93 -23.60
CA GLY A 463 -29.86 -8.29 -23.43
C GLY A 463 -28.45 -8.38 -22.85
N ARG A 464 -28.18 -9.48 -22.14
CA ARG A 464 -26.93 -9.71 -21.41
C ARG A 464 -25.67 -9.70 -22.26
N GLU A 465 -25.81 -10.11 -23.53
CA GLU A 465 -24.73 -10.14 -24.51
C GLU A 465 -24.23 -8.74 -24.92
N ASN A 466 -24.83 -7.69 -24.36
CA ASN A 466 -24.41 -6.30 -24.52
C ASN A 466 -24.07 -5.64 -23.17
N VAL A 467 -23.85 -6.41 -22.11
CA VAL A 467 -23.47 -5.89 -20.78
C VAL A 467 -22.22 -6.59 -20.26
N ALA A 468 -21.25 -5.79 -19.86
CA ALA A 468 -20.02 -6.21 -19.19
C ALA A 468 -19.94 -5.61 -17.78
N MET A 469 -19.30 -6.34 -16.86
CA MET A 469 -18.96 -5.85 -15.54
C MET A 469 -17.51 -6.17 -15.23
N ALA A 470 -16.76 -5.21 -14.70
CA ALA A 470 -15.41 -5.43 -14.23
C ALA A 470 -15.14 -4.63 -12.96
N GLY A 471 -14.10 -5.01 -12.21
CA GLY A 471 -13.69 -4.26 -11.04
C GLY A 471 -12.34 -4.66 -10.51
N LEU A 472 -11.83 -3.85 -9.59
CA LEU A 472 -10.57 -4.08 -8.87
C LEU A 472 -10.83 -4.45 -7.41
N SER A 473 -10.02 -5.35 -6.83
CA SER A 473 -10.07 -5.71 -5.41
C SER A 473 -11.49 -6.05 -4.92
N MET A 474 -12.05 -5.31 -3.97
CA MET A 474 -13.47 -5.44 -3.56
C MET A 474 -14.46 -5.36 -4.73
N GLY A 475 -14.25 -4.48 -5.70
CA GLY A 475 -15.09 -4.40 -6.90
C GLY A 475 -14.94 -5.59 -7.83
N ALA A 476 -13.78 -6.28 -7.81
CA ALA A 476 -13.63 -7.57 -8.46
C ALA A 476 -14.42 -8.66 -7.70
N GLU A 477 -14.44 -8.62 -6.37
CA GLU A 477 -15.30 -9.49 -5.56
C GLU A 477 -16.78 -9.30 -5.92
N GLU A 478 -17.26 -8.05 -6.01
CA GLU A 478 -18.63 -7.75 -6.44
C GLU A 478 -18.91 -8.25 -7.86
N THR A 479 -17.98 -8.03 -8.79
CA THR A 479 -18.09 -8.52 -10.17
C THR A 479 -18.27 -10.04 -10.22
N LEU A 480 -17.52 -10.78 -9.40
CA LEU A 480 -17.59 -12.23 -9.36
C LEU A 480 -18.82 -12.71 -8.59
N ASN A 481 -18.97 -12.31 -7.33
CA ASN A 481 -20.00 -12.85 -6.43
C ASN A 481 -21.41 -12.35 -6.75
N LEU A 482 -21.55 -11.13 -7.27
CA LEU A 482 -22.84 -10.51 -7.59
C LEU A 482 -23.07 -10.55 -9.09
N GLY A 483 -22.09 -10.09 -9.89
CA GLY A 483 -22.18 -10.13 -11.35
C GLY A 483 -22.40 -11.56 -11.87
N ILE A 484 -21.49 -12.50 -11.58
CA ILE A 484 -21.63 -13.89 -12.01
C ILE A 484 -22.60 -14.66 -11.09
N GLY A 485 -22.49 -14.48 -9.78
CA GLY A 485 -23.27 -15.26 -8.81
C GLY A 485 -24.78 -14.93 -8.77
N GLU A 486 -25.19 -13.69 -9.08
CA GLU A 486 -26.58 -13.22 -8.92
C GLU A 486 -27.17 -12.52 -10.15
N CYS A 487 -26.34 -12.07 -11.09
CA CYS A 487 -26.75 -11.27 -12.25
C CYS A 487 -26.30 -11.88 -13.59
N LEU A 488 -26.05 -13.19 -13.65
CA LEU A 488 -25.62 -13.86 -14.87
C LEU A 488 -26.66 -13.78 -16.00
N ASP A 489 -27.94 -13.63 -15.68
CA ASP A 489 -29.03 -13.37 -16.63
C ASP A 489 -28.99 -11.97 -17.24
N LEU A 490 -28.24 -11.04 -16.64
CA LEU A 490 -28.13 -9.64 -17.07
C LEU A 490 -26.78 -9.30 -17.72
N ILE A 491 -25.73 -10.08 -17.43
CA ILE A 491 -24.33 -9.77 -17.78
C ILE A 491 -23.66 -11.03 -18.35
N SER A 492 -22.82 -10.87 -19.39
CA SER A 492 -22.10 -12.01 -19.98
C SER A 492 -20.58 -11.83 -20.15
N TYR A 493 -20.04 -10.64 -19.86
CA TYR A 493 -18.60 -10.34 -19.92
C TYR A 493 -18.11 -9.88 -18.55
N PHE A 494 -17.04 -10.49 -18.04
CA PHE A 494 -16.54 -10.23 -16.68
C PHE A 494 -15.03 -9.98 -16.65
N GLY A 495 -14.60 -8.97 -15.90
CA GLY A 495 -13.19 -8.66 -15.65
C GLY A 495 -12.89 -8.54 -14.15
N ALA A 496 -11.95 -9.31 -13.62
CA ALA A 496 -11.59 -9.29 -12.20
C ALA A 496 -10.11 -8.93 -12.01
N PHE A 497 -9.81 -7.80 -11.38
CA PHE A 497 -8.45 -7.31 -11.20
C PHE A 497 -8.03 -7.42 -9.73
N SER A 498 -6.94 -8.13 -9.43
CA SER A 498 -6.40 -8.35 -8.08
C SER A 498 -7.40 -8.94 -7.08
N PHE A 499 -8.14 -9.98 -7.47
CA PHE A 499 -8.97 -10.74 -6.52
C PHE A 499 -9.01 -12.22 -6.91
N PRO A 500 -8.77 -13.14 -5.95
CA PRO A 500 -8.84 -14.57 -6.24
C PRO A 500 -10.30 -15.03 -6.33
N PHE A 501 -10.62 -15.84 -7.34
CA PHE A 501 -11.95 -16.47 -7.46
C PHE A 501 -12.23 -17.44 -6.31
N GLY A 502 -13.49 -17.50 -5.86
CA GLY A 502 -13.94 -18.41 -4.80
C GLY A 502 -14.87 -19.53 -5.29
N GLU A 503 -14.81 -20.71 -4.66
CA GLU A 503 -15.73 -21.83 -4.94
C GLU A 503 -17.19 -21.47 -4.68
N THR A 504 -17.41 -20.61 -3.68
CA THR A 504 -18.73 -20.09 -3.31
C THR A 504 -19.42 -19.38 -4.46
N MET A 505 -18.67 -18.68 -5.32
CA MET A 505 -19.23 -17.98 -6.48
C MET A 505 -19.75 -18.97 -7.53
N ILE A 506 -18.98 -20.02 -7.86
CA ILE A 506 -19.39 -21.04 -8.82
C ILE A 506 -20.65 -21.74 -8.31
N GLU A 507 -20.67 -22.18 -7.05
CA GLU A 507 -21.83 -22.81 -6.44
C GLU A 507 -23.07 -21.91 -6.48
N LYS A 508 -22.89 -20.62 -6.19
CA LYS A 508 -23.96 -19.62 -6.22
C LYS A 508 -24.51 -19.44 -7.64
N ALA A 509 -23.64 -19.30 -8.64
CA ALA A 509 -24.02 -19.17 -10.04
C ALA A 509 -24.76 -20.41 -10.55
N GLU A 510 -24.26 -21.62 -10.25
CA GLU A 510 -24.87 -22.88 -10.66
C GLU A 510 -26.24 -23.11 -10.00
N LYS A 511 -26.42 -22.65 -8.76
CA LYS A 511 -27.68 -22.71 -8.04
C LYS A 511 -28.70 -21.69 -8.56
N ALA A 512 -28.27 -20.44 -8.77
CA ALA A 512 -29.13 -19.36 -9.22
C ALA A 512 -29.53 -19.51 -10.71
N PHE A 513 -28.60 -20.02 -11.52
CA PHE A 513 -28.74 -20.14 -12.97
C PHE A 513 -28.50 -21.59 -13.45
N PRO A 514 -29.42 -22.52 -13.15
CA PRO A 514 -29.29 -23.92 -13.55
C PRO A 514 -29.33 -24.12 -15.07
N ASP A 515 -29.81 -23.13 -15.83
CA ASP A 515 -29.75 -23.13 -17.29
C ASP A 515 -28.31 -22.89 -17.76
N LYS A 516 -27.69 -23.95 -18.30
CA LYS A 516 -26.34 -23.94 -18.86
C LYS A 516 -26.19 -23.14 -20.16
N SER A 517 -27.30 -22.70 -20.78
CA SER A 517 -27.24 -21.84 -21.98
C SER A 517 -26.79 -20.41 -21.68
N LEU A 518 -26.87 -19.97 -20.42
CA LEU A 518 -26.30 -18.69 -19.96
C LEU A 518 -24.78 -18.82 -19.81
N THR A 519 -24.07 -18.81 -20.94
CA THR A 519 -22.62 -18.91 -20.99
C THR A 519 -21.94 -17.57 -20.68
N ILE A 520 -20.69 -17.60 -20.24
CA ILE A 520 -19.84 -16.42 -20.07
C ILE A 520 -19.04 -16.22 -21.36
N LYS A 521 -19.24 -15.06 -22.02
CA LYS A 521 -18.62 -14.71 -23.31
C LYS A 521 -17.19 -14.26 -23.19
N THR A 522 -16.80 -13.74 -22.03
CA THR A 522 -15.43 -13.38 -21.70
C THR A 522 -15.28 -13.38 -20.19
N LEU A 523 -14.22 -14.02 -19.72
CA LEU A 523 -13.73 -13.85 -18.36
C LEU A 523 -12.25 -13.51 -18.42
N TYR A 524 -11.89 -12.33 -17.96
CA TYR A 524 -10.51 -11.87 -17.88
C TYR A 524 -10.11 -11.63 -16.42
N THR A 525 -8.87 -11.96 -16.09
CA THR A 525 -8.32 -11.73 -14.76
C THR A 525 -6.86 -11.32 -14.80
N ILE A 526 -6.44 -10.45 -13.88
CA ILE A 526 -5.03 -10.07 -13.69
C ILE A 526 -4.69 -9.97 -12.19
N CYS A 527 -3.46 -10.32 -11.81
CA CYS A 527 -2.93 -10.10 -10.47
C CYS A 527 -1.43 -9.77 -10.54
N GLY A 528 -0.95 -8.92 -9.64
CA GLY A 528 0.48 -8.72 -9.43
C GLY A 528 1.11 -9.92 -8.71
N ASP A 529 2.37 -10.24 -9.01
CA ASP A 529 3.11 -11.32 -8.33
C ASP A 529 3.67 -10.93 -6.95
N ASN A 530 3.70 -9.64 -6.64
CA ASN A 530 3.99 -9.07 -5.32
C ASN A 530 2.71 -8.59 -4.59
N ASP A 531 1.53 -8.95 -5.09
CA ASP A 531 0.25 -8.62 -4.45
C ASP A 531 0.06 -9.45 -3.18
N SER A 532 0.35 -8.85 -2.02
CA SER A 532 0.31 -9.50 -0.70
C SER A 532 -1.10 -9.89 -0.22
N ILE A 533 -2.14 -9.50 -0.95
CA ILE A 533 -3.54 -9.76 -0.59
C ILE A 533 -4.10 -10.91 -1.43
N ALA A 534 -3.89 -10.87 -2.75
CA ALA A 534 -4.56 -11.75 -3.69
C ALA A 534 -3.69 -12.89 -4.24
N TYR A 535 -2.38 -12.69 -4.37
CA TYR A 535 -1.52 -13.55 -5.19
C TYR A 535 -1.47 -15.00 -4.70
N ASP A 536 -1.38 -15.21 -3.39
CA ASP A 536 -1.28 -16.55 -2.75
C ASP A 536 -2.42 -17.50 -3.16
N LYS A 537 -3.60 -16.96 -3.48
CA LYS A 537 -4.78 -17.74 -3.89
C LYS A 537 -5.06 -17.67 -5.39
N TYR A 538 -4.37 -16.79 -6.10
CA TYR A 538 -4.69 -16.45 -7.48
C TYR A 538 -4.45 -17.62 -8.45
N GLY A 539 -3.33 -18.34 -8.31
CA GLY A 539 -2.98 -19.45 -9.19
C GLY A 539 -4.01 -20.59 -9.15
N ASP A 540 -4.39 -21.03 -7.94
CA ASP A 540 -5.42 -22.06 -7.74
C ASP A 540 -6.77 -21.63 -8.31
N ALA A 541 -7.12 -20.35 -8.14
CA ALA A 541 -8.35 -19.78 -8.66
C ALA A 541 -8.38 -19.80 -10.21
N VAL A 542 -7.28 -19.39 -10.86
CA VAL A 542 -7.15 -19.43 -12.33
C VAL A 542 -7.28 -20.85 -12.87
N GLU A 543 -6.63 -21.84 -12.23
CA GLU A 543 -6.73 -23.22 -12.66
C GLU A 543 -8.17 -23.74 -12.62
N LYS A 544 -8.93 -23.41 -11.56
CA LYS A 544 -10.34 -23.80 -11.44
C LYS A 544 -11.19 -23.17 -12.54
N MET A 545 -11.04 -21.87 -12.77
CA MET A 545 -11.82 -21.14 -13.80
C MET A 545 -11.54 -21.65 -15.21
N SER A 546 -10.29 -22.04 -15.51
CA SER A 546 -9.92 -22.61 -16.81
C SER A 546 -10.67 -23.91 -17.16
N LYS A 547 -11.27 -24.57 -16.17
CA LYS A 547 -12.00 -25.85 -16.31
C LYS A 547 -13.50 -25.69 -16.16
N TRP A 548 -14.01 -24.49 -15.88
CA TRP A 548 -15.44 -24.29 -15.65
C TRP A 548 -16.21 -24.26 -16.97
N ASP A 549 -17.15 -25.18 -17.13
CA ASP A 549 -17.96 -25.38 -18.35
C ASP A 549 -18.92 -24.22 -18.68
N ARG A 550 -19.01 -23.23 -17.79
CA ARG A 550 -19.81 -22.02 -17.97
C ARG A 550 -19.13 -20.98 -18.85
N VAL A 551 -17.80 -20.96 -18.92
CA VAL A 551 -17.03 -20.04 -19.75
C VAL A 551 -16.88 -20.63 -21.14
N GLU A 552 -17.18 -19.87 -22.18
CA GLU A 552 -17.04 -20.35 -23.56
C GLU A 552 -15.58 -20.70 -23.89
N ASP A 553 -15.40 -21.66 -24.79
CA ASP A 553 -14.08 -22.14 -25.17
C ASP A 553 -13.20 -21.01 -25.72
N GLY A 554 -11.98 -20.90 -25.20
CA GLY A 554 -11.04 -19.82 -25.52
C GLY A 554 -11.44 -18.42 -25.01
N LYS A 555 -12.49 -18.29 -24.16
CA LYS A 555 -12.96 -17.01 -23.63
C LYS A 555 -12.51 -16.71 -22.19
N PHE A 556 -11.77 -17.62 -21.56
CA PHE A 556 -11.04 -17.33 -20.32
C PHE A 556 -9.62 -16.85 -20.62
N LYS A 557 -9.22 -15.72 -20.04
CA LYS A 557 -7.85 -15.19 -20.10
C LYS A 557 -7.40 -14.78 -18.70
N SER A 558 -6.14 -15.09 -18.37
CA SER A 558 -5.52 -14.70 -17.12
C SER A 558 -4.13 -14.12 -17.35
N GLU A 559 -3.75 -13.14 -16.56
CA GLU A 559 -2.46 -12.48 -16.62
C GLU A 559 -1.82 -12.36 -15.24
N ILE A 560 -0.48 -12.39 -15.21
CA ILE A 560 0.34 -12.03 -14.05
C ILE A 560 1.14 -10.79 -14.40
N TYR A 561 0.97 -9.73 -13.61
CA TYR A 561 1.78 -8.53 -13.71
C TYR A 561 3.07 -8.74 -12.91
N VAL A 562 4.18 -8.96 -13.61
CA VAL A 562 5.49 -9.19 -12.98
C VAL A 562 5.99 -7.93 -12.27
N GLY A 563 6.39 -8.06 -11.02
CA GLY A 563 6.70 -6.97 -10.10
C GLY A 563 5.48 -6.17 -9.61
N GLY A 564 4.27 -6.56 -10.00
CA GLY A 564 3.04 -5.83 -9.66
C GLY A 564 2.60 -6.08 -8.23
N THR A 565 2.12 -5.04 -7.55
CA THR A 565 1.53 -5.11 -6.20
C THR A 565 0.01 -4.91 -6.27
N HIS A 566 -0.66 -4.82 -5.11
CA HIS A 566 -2.10 -4.53 -5.03
C HIS A 566 -2.42 -3.05 -5.28
N ASP A 567 -2.14 -2.54 -6.48
CA ASP A 567 -2.23 -1.11 -6.80
C ASP A 567 -2.65 -0.86 -8.27
N PHE A 568 -2.98 0.39 -8.58
CA PHE A 568 -3.52 0.85 -9.87
C PHE A 568 -2.75 0.49 -11.13
N PRO A 569 -1.41 0.38 -11.17
CA PRO A 569 -0.72 -0.08 -12.37
C PRO A 569 -1.22 -1.44 -12.87
N VAL A 570 -1.54 -2.37 -11.95
CA VAL A 570 -2.11 -3.68 -12.29
C VAL A 570 -3.54 -3.53 -12.80
N TRP A 571 -4.35 -2.68 -12.17
CA TRP A 571 -5.76 -2.49 -12.51
C TRP A 571 -5.96 -1.75 -13.83
N PHE A 572 -5.11 -0.76 -14.13
CA PHE A 572 -5.10 -0.08 -15.42
C PHE A 572 -4.71 -1.02 -16.56
N ARG A 573 -3.68 -1.86 -16.36
CA ARG A 573 -3.33 -2.90 -17.32
C ARG A 573 -4.49 -3.89 -17.51
N GLY A 574 -5.15 -4.27 -16.42
CA GLY A 574 -6.32 -5.12 -16.47
C GLY A 574 -7.45 -4.51 -17.31
N PHE A 575 -7.77 -3.24 -17.11
CA PHE A 575 -8.77 -2.53 -17.89
C PHE A 575 -8.38 -2.42 -19.38
N GLU A 576 -7.13 -2.01 -19.66
CA GLU A 576 -6.60 -1.86 -21.02
C GLU A 576 -6.63 -3.17 -21.81
N HIS A 577 -6.31 -4.30 -21.18
CA HIS A 577 -6.34 -5.61 -21.83
C HIS A 577 -7.74 -6.24 -21.86
N PHE A 578 -8.67 -5.77 -21.02
CA PHE A 578 -10.04 -6.28 -20.97
C PHE A 578 -10.94 -5.63 -22.04
N ILE A 579 -10.90 -4.31 -22.21
CA ILE A 579 -11.81 -3.60 -23.13
C ILE A 579 -11.74 -4.08 -24.60
N PRO A 580 -10.58 -4.51 -25.15
CA PRO A 580 -10.52 -5.06 -26.50
C PRO A 580 -11.10 -6.47 -26.60
N LEU A 581 -11.48 -7.13 -25.50
CA LEU A 581 -12.13 -8.45 -25.53
C LEU A 581 -13.65 -8.34 -25.63
N LEU A 582 -14.20 -7.17 -25.37
CA LEU A 582 -15.63 -6.97 -25.22
C LEU A 582 -16.37 -6.89 -26.55
N PHE A 583 -17.56 -7.50 -26.58
CA PHE A 583 -18.54 -7.38 -27.67
C PHE A 583 -18.02 -7.73 -29.08
N LYS A 584 -16.90 -8.47 -29.16
CA LYS A 584 -16.36 -9.09 -30.39
C LYS A 584 -17.11 -10.41 -30.65
N ASN A 585 -18.27 -10.31 -31.30
CA ASN A 585 -19.09 -11.46 -31.72
C ASN A 585 -19.15 -11.57 -33.24
#